data_AF-A0A091CCW5-F1
#
_entry.id   AF-A0A091CCW5-F1
#
_cell.length_a   1.000
_cell.length_b   1.000
_cell.length_c   1.000
_cell.angle_alpha   90.00
_cell.angle_beta   90.00
_cell.angle_gamma   90.00
#
_symmetry.space_group_name_H-M   'P 1'
#
loop_
_entity.id
_entity.type
_entity.pdbx_description
1 polymer ?
#
loop_
_entity_poly.entity_id
_entity_poly.type
_entity_poly.pdbx_seq_one_letter_code
_entity_poly.pdbx_strand_id
1 'polypeptide(L)'
;MLAITLFYLVIAWLLVLSGDDWAWGGDIGQARLENHFDEYNGRYFGNIIEMIITRSIFARLLIYSFVNTGIVFLIREILDRKVAYVYCFLLILLLPVSFYSQTYGWLAGFANYNTSTFLFLLIIYFVQKNRNSFFYVGAFLFYLC
;
A
#
# COMPACT_ATOMS: atom_id res chain seq x y z
N MET A 1 -3.49 18.14 -0.89
CA MET A 1 -4.02 16.78 -1.14
C MET A 1 -4.12 16.50 -2.64
N LEU A 2 -4.88 17.26 -3.42
CA LEU A 2 -5.00 17.03 -4.87
C LEU A 2 -3.64 16.89 -5.60
N ALA A 3 -2.71 17.82 -5.37
CA ALA A 3 -1.37 17.76 -5.98
C ALA A 3 -0.58 16.49 -5.60
N ILE A 4 -0.72 16.00 -4.36
CA ILE A 4 -0.07 14.78 -3.88
C ILE A 4 -0.69 13.55 -4.55
N THR A 5 -2.02 13.55 -4.72
CA THR A 5 -2.72 12.48 -5.45
C THR A 5 -2.31 12.45 -6.92
N LEU A 6 -2.25 13.62 -7.57
CA LEU A 6 -1.75 13.73 -8.94
C LEU A 6 -0.31 13.25 -9.06
N PHE A 7 0.56 13.58 -8.11
CA PHE A 7 1.92 13.07 -8.05
C PHE A 7 1.93 11.53 -8.05
N TYR A 8 1.20 10.88 -7.13
CA TYR A 8 1.20 9.42 -7.07
C TYR A 8 0.49 8.76 -8.26
N LEU A 9 -0.47 9.43 -8.90
CA LEU A 9 -1.05 8.97 -10.18
C LEU A 9 0.02 8.94 -11.28
N VAL A 10 0.83 9.99 -11.38
CA VAL A 10 1.93 10.06 -12.35
C VAL A 10 2.97 8.98 -12.05
N ILE A 11 3.35 8.77 -10.78
CA ILE A 11 4.26 7.68 -10.41
C ILE A 11 3.67 6.32 -10.81
N ALA A 12 2.41 6.04 -10.46
CA ALA A 12 1.75 4.78 -10.80
C ALA A 12 1.65 4.53 -12.32
N TRP A 13 1.55 5.60 -13.11
CA TRP A 13 1.60 5.53 -14.58
C TRP A 13 3.00 5.17 -15.08
N LEU A 14 4.04 5.80 -14.53
CA LEU A 14 5.44 5.64 -14.94
C LEU A 14 6.07 4.33 -14.47
N LEU A 15 5.50 3.65 -13.46
CA LEU A 15 6.01 2.37 -12.98
C LEU A 15 5.92 1.29 -14.06
N VAL A 16 7.08 0.70 -14.35
CA VAL A 16 7.22 -0.45 -15.24
C VAL A 16 7.26 -1.71 -14.38
N LEU A 17 6.58 -2.77 -14.84
CA LEU A 17 6.63 -4.08 -14.18
C LEU A 17 8.08 -4.58 -14.12
N SER A 18 8.50 -5.05 -12.95
CA SER A 18 9.88 -5.44 -12.69
C SER A 18 9.96 -6.73 -11.88
N GLY A 19 11.02 -7.51 -12.11
CA GLY A 19 11.27 -8.73 -11.34
C GLY A 19 10.09 -9.71 -11.38
N ASP A 20 9.58 -10.07 -10.20
CA ASP A 20 8.48 -11.00 -10.01
C ASP A 20 7.10 -10.42 -10.38
N ASP A 21 6.95 -9.09 -10.55
CA ASP A 21 5.71 -8.44 -10.97
C ASP A 21 5.15 -9.09 -12.26
N TRP A 22 6.04 -9.53 -13.16
CA TRP A 22 5.70 -10.24 -14.40
C TRP A 22 5.06 -11.61 -14.14
N ALA A 23 5.56 -12.34 -13.14
CA ALA A 23 5.01 -13.64 -12.76
C ALA A 23 3.60 -13.48 -12.17
N TRP A 24 3.39 -12.44 -11.36
CA TRP A 24 2.09 -12.13 -10.76
C TRP A 24 1.05 -11.62 -11.77
N GLY A 25 1.51 -10.86 -12.76
CA GLY A 25 0.68 -10.42 -13.89
C GLY A 25 0.26 -11.56 -14.82
N GLY A 26 1.06 -12.62 -14.93
CA GLY A 26 0.83 -13.74 -15.84
C GLY A 26 0.17 -14.98 -15.23
N ASP A 27 0.36 -16.12 -15.90
CA ASP A 27 -0.24 -17.41 -15.56
C ASP A 27 0.31 -17.99 -14.25
N ILE A 28 1.56 -17.67 -13.89
CA ILE A 28 2.17 -18.11 -12.63
C ILE A 28 1.37 -17.57 -11.43
N GLY A 29 1.01 -16.28 -11.46
CA GLY A 29 0.15 -15.67 -10.45
C GLY A 29 -1.23 -16.31 -10.41
N GLN A 30 -1.79 -16.67 -11.58
CA GLN A 30 -3.08 -17.36 -11.66
C GLN A 30 -3.03 -18.74 -11.00
N ALA A 31 -2.02 -19.54 -11.31
CA ALA A 31 -1.82 -20.86 -10.72
C ALA A 31 -1.63 -20.79 -9.19
N ARG A 32 -0.91 -19.75 -8.72
CA ARG A 32 -0.77 -19.49 -7.27
C ARG A 32 -2.12 -19.17 -6.61
N LEU A 33 -2.97 -18.36 -7.25
CA LEU A 33 -4.29 -18.04 -6.74
C LEU A 33 -5.21 -19.27 -6.72
N GLU A 34 -5.17 -20.10 -7.77
CA GLU A 34 -5.93 -21.35 -7.87
C GLU A 34 -5.52 -22.37 -6.80
N ASN A 35 -4.23 -22.42 -6.45
CA ASN A 35 -3.73 -23.21 -5.34
C ASN A 35 -3.84 -22.48 -3.98
N HIS A 36 -4.65 -21.43 -3.87
CA HIS A 36 -4.85 -20.65 -2.64
C HIS A 36 -3.54 -20.21 -1.95
N PHE A 37 -2.51 -19.87 -2.73
CA PHE A 37 -1.17 -19.51 -2.24
C PHE A 37 -0.54 -20.54 -1.27
N ASP A 38 -0.91 -21.82 -1.40
CA ASP A 38 -0.41 -22.89 -0.55
C ASP A 38 1.13 -22.93 -0.55
N GLU A 39 1.71 -23.13 0.64
CA GLU A 39 3.14 -23.12 0.94
C GLU A 39 3.95 -21.90 0.43
N TYR A 40 3.31 -20.78 0.08
CA TYR A 40 4.03 -19.66 -0.54
C TYR A 40 4.70 -18.71 0.48
N ASN A 41 3.94 -17.82 1.13
CA ASN A 41 4.52 -16.84 2.06
C ASN A 41 3.55 -16.22 3.09
N GLY A 42 2.30 -16.70 3.19
CA GLY A 42 1.28 -16.18 4.12
C GLY A 42 0.69 -14.80 3.77
N ARG A 43 1.27 -14.04 2.82
CA ARG A 43 0.83 -12.66 2.51
C ARG A 43 -0.35 -12.60 1.55
N TYR A 44 -1.48 -13.21 1.92
CA TYR A 44 -2.66 -13.35 1.07
C TYR A 44 -3.16 -12.01 0.50
N PHE A 45 -3.39 -11.03 1.38
CA PHE A 45 -3.93 -9.73 0.96
C PHE A 45 -2.99 -8.98 0.01
N GLY A 46 -1.69 -8.96 0.33
CA GLY A 46 -0.68 -8.32 -0.52
C GLY A 46 -0.58 -8.99 -1.88
N ASN A 47 -0.52 -10.32 -1.92
CA ASN A 47 -0.46 -11.09 -3.17
C ASN A 47 -1.69 -10.83 -4.06
N ILE A 48 -2.89 -10.73 -3.48
CA ILE A 48 -4.11 -10.40 -4.24
C ILE A 48 -4.03 -8.98 -4.82
N ILE A 49 -3.63 -7.99 -4.02
CA ILE A 49 -3.46 -6.61 -4.50
C ILE A 49 -2.42 -6.55 -5.62
N GLU A 50 -1.31 -7.26 -5.47
CA GLU A 50 -0.26 -7.36 -6.48
C GLU A 50 -0.80 -7.89 -7.81
N MET A 51 -1.54 -9.01 -7.79
CA MET A 51 -2.18 -9.55 -8.98
C MET A 51 -3.13 -8.55 -9.65
N ILE A 52 -3.91 -7.80 -8.87
CA ILE A 52 -4.84 -6.79 -9.39
C ILE A 52 -4.08 -5.64 -10.10
N ILE A 53 -3.06 -5.08 -9.47
CA ILE A 53 -2.34 -3.92 -9.99
C ILE A 53 -1.37 -4.26 -11.13
N THR A 54 -0.91 -5.50 -11.22
CA THR A 54 -0.05 -5.97 -12.32
C THR A 54 -0.84 -6.26 -13.58
N ARG A 55 -2.13 -6.66 -13.46
CA ARG A 55 -3.01 -6.99 -14.59
C ARG A 55 -3.83 -5.82 -15.13
N SER A 56 -4.09 -4.80 -14.33
CA SER A 56 -4.90 -3.66 -14.73
C SER A 56 -4.22 -2.33 -14.40
N ILE A 57 -3.85 -1.59 -15.44
CA ILE A 57 -3.29 -0.24 -15.31
C ILE A 57 -4.26 0.70 -14.58
N PHE A 58 -5.56 0.63 -14.86
CA PHE A 58 -6.57 1.45 -14.19
C PHE A 58 -6.64 1.13 -12.69
N ALA A 59 -6.63 -0.15 -12.33
CA ALA A 59 -6.59 -0.56 -10.93
C ALA A 59 -5.30 -0.10 -10.25
N ARG A 60 -4.15 -0.20 -10.93
CA ARG A 60 -2.86 0.30 -10.45
C ARG A 60 -2.91 1.80 -10.16
N LEU A 61 -3.39 2.60 -11.09
CA LEU A 61 -3.51 4.05 -10.92
C LEU A 61 -4.37 4.40 -9.69
N LEU A 62 -5.52 3.76 -9.55
CA LEU A 62 -6.45 4.02 -8.46
C LEU A 62 -5.91 3.55 -7.11
N ILE A 63 -5.52 2.28 -6.99
CA ILE A 63 -5.06 1.69 -5.72
C ILE A 63 -3.77 2.35 -5.25
N TYR A 64 -2.79 2.52 -6.14
CA TYR A 64 -1.50 3.11 -5.78
C TYR A 64 -1.63 4.55 -5.32
N SER A 65 -2.37 5.38 -6.06
CA SER A 65 -2.58 6.77 -5.69
C SER A 65 -3.42 6.92 -4.42
N PHE A 66 -4.47 6.10 -4.26
CA PHE A 66 -5.31 6.10 -3.07
C PHE A 66 -4.53 5.72 -1.81
N VAL A 67 -3.82 4.58 -1.83
CA VAL A 67 -3.06 4.08 -0.68
C VAL A 67 -2.00 5.11 -0.26
N ASN A 68 -1.18 5.57 -1.19
CA ASN A 68 -0.06 6.47 -0.86
C ASN A 68 -0.52 7.88 -0.48
N THR A 69 -1.59 8.40 -1.09
CA THR A 69 -2.23 9.64 -0.63
C THR A 69 -2.84 9.45 0.76
N GLY A 70 -3.47 8.30 1.00
CA GLY A 70 -4.07 7.91 2.26
C GLY A 70 -3.05 7.86 3.39
N ILE A 71 -1.86 7.30 3.15
CA ILE A 71 -0.75 7.32 4.11
C ILE A 71 -0.41 8.75 4.53
N VAL A 72 -0.22 9.67 3.58
CA VAL A 72 0.07 11.09 3.87
C VAL A 72 -1.05 11.72 4.69
N PHE A 73 -2.31 11.43 4.32
CA PHE A 73 -3.47 11.93 5.03
C PHE A 73 -3.51 11.43 6.49
N LEU A 74 -3.33 10.13 6.69
CA LEU A 74 -3.40 9.48 8.00
C LEU A 74 -2.26 9.94 8.91
N ILE A 75 -1.02 10.06 8.39
CA ILE A 75 0.12 10.58 9.17
C ILE A 75 -0.22 11.95 9.77
N ARG A 76 -0.76 12.86 8.94
CA ARG A 76 -1.15 14.20 9.41
C ARG A 76 -2.28 14.14 10.45
N GLU A 77 -3.27 13.29 10.22
CA GLU A 77 -4.38 13.13 11.17
C GLU A 77 -3.94 12.57 12.53
N ILE A 78 -2.89 11.72 12.54
CA ILE A 78 -2.32 11.10 13.75
C ILE A 78 -1.41 12.08 14.51
N LEU A 79 -0.64 12.92 13.83
CA LEU A 79 0.41 13.77 14.45
C LEU A 79 -0.09 15.07 15.11
N ASP A 80 -1.34 15.49 14.87
CA ASP A 80 -1.92 16.81 15.12
C ASP A 80 -2.09 17.61 13.81
N ARG A 81 -3.32 18.07 13.59
CA ARG A 81 -3.83 18.68 12.35
C ARG A 81 -3.13 19.99 11.97
N LYS A 82 -2.26 20.51 12.83
CA LYS A 82 -1.46 21.72 12.60
C LYS A 82 -0.32 21.49 11.60
N VAL A 83 0.15 20.25 11.45
CA VAL A 83 1.16 19.91 10.44
C VAL A 83 0.52 19.96 9.05
N ALA A 84 1.14 20.70 8.13
CA ALA A 84 0.69 20.75 6.74
C ALA A 84 1.01 19.42 6.04
N TYR A 85 0.06 18.92 5.23
CA TYR A 85 0.24 17.67 4.46
C TYR A 85 1.50 17.64 3.60
N VAL A 86 1.97 18.81 3.13
CA VAL A 86 3.20 18.92 2.34
C VAL A 86 4.42 18.46 3.13
N TYR A 87 4.50 18.72 4.44
CA TYR A 87 5.63 18.27 5.25
C TYR A 87 5.62 16.76 5.44
N CYS A 88 4.46 16.15 5.71
CA CYS A 88 4.33 14.70 5.78
C CYS A 88 4.73 14.03 4.46
N PHE A 89 4.33 14.62 3.33
CA PHE A 89 4.70 14.16 2.00
C PHE A 89 6.21 14.27 1.74
N LEU A 90 6.82 15.42 2.06
CA LEU A 90 8.26 15.62 1.90
C LEU A 90 9.08 14.64 2.74
N LEU A 91 8.66 14.31 3.96
CA LEU A 91 9.34 13.31 4.78
C LEU A 91 9.38 11.93 4.11
N ILE A 92 8.31 11.53 3.42
CA ILE A 92 8.29 10.28 2.64
C ILE A 92 9.23 10.36 1.44
N LEU A 93 9.29 11.51 0.76
CA LEU A 93 10.21 11.70 -0.38
C LEU A 93 11.68 11.73 0.05
N LEU A 94 11.96 12.00 1.33
CA LEU A 94 13.31 11.99 1.91
C LEU A 94 13.74 10.59 2.39
N LEU A 95 12.93 9.55 2.20
CA LEU A 95 13.35 8.17 2.47
C LEU A 95 14.61 7.84 1.65
N PRO A 96 15.56 7.06 2.21
CA PRO A 96 16.72 6.61 1.45
C PRO A 96 16.28 5.89 0.17
N VAL A 97 17.03 6.09 -0.91
CA VAL A 97 16.68 5.57 -2.25
C VAL A 97 16.42 4.06 -2.23
N SER A 98 17.19 3.30 -1.45
CA SER A 98 17.00 1.85 -1.29
C SER A 98 15.64 1.47 -0.69
N PHE A 99 15.14 2.23 0.28
CA PHE A 99 13.81 2.01 0.85
C PHE A 99 12.73 2.46 -0.13
N TYR A 100 12.91 3.63 -0.74
CA TYR A 100 11.93 4.17 -1.68
C TYR A 100 11.75 3.25 -2.90
N SER A 101 12.84 2.70 -3.47
CA SER A 101 12.75 1.77 -4.60
C SER A 101 12.01 0.49 -4.24
N GLN A 102 12.20 -0.03 -3.02
CA GLN A 102 11.56 -1.26 -2.55
C GLN A 102 10.08 -1.08 -2.20
N THR A 103 9.63 0.13 -1.87
CA THR A 103 8.26 0.39 -1.38
C THR A 103 7.39 1.13 -2.40
N TYR A 104 7.98 2.06 -3.16
CA TYR A 104 7.30 2.86 -4.17
C TYR A 104 7.73 2.50 -5.59
N GLY A 105 8.93 1.93 -5.78
CA GLY A 105 9.50 1.61 -7.09
C GLY A 105 9.22 0.19 -7.61
N TRP A 106 8.68 -0.70 -6.78
CA TRP A 106 8.41 -2.11 -7.11
C TRP A 106 6.97 -2.46 -6.69
N LEU A 107 6.19 -3.08 -7.57
CA LEU A 107 4.75 -3.27 -7.32
C LEU A 107 4.47 -4.34 -6.26
N ALA A 108 5.22 -5.45 -6.24
CA ALA A 108 5.13 -6.41 -5.14
C ALA A 108 5.44 -5.77 -3.80
N GLY A 109 6.49 -4.94 -3.76
CA GLY A 109 6.89 -4.20 -2.58
C GLY A 109 5.79 -3.24 -2.12
N PHE A 110 5.22 -2.45 -3.03
CA PHE A 110 4.07 -1.59 -2.73
C PHE A 110 2.88 -2.39 -2.18
N ALA A 111 2.53 -3.50 -2.86
CA ALA A 111 1.36 -4.30 -2.54
C ALA A 111 1.46 -4.99 -1.17
N ASN A 112 2.69 -5.20 -0.66
CA ASN A 112 2.93 -5.80 0.64
C ASN A 112 3.25 -4.78 1.74
N TYR A 113 4.06 -3.75 1.47
CA TYR A 113 4.52 -2.81 2.48
C TYR A 113 3.61 -1.58 2.63
N ASN A 114 3.24 -0.93 1.52
CA ASN A 114 2.50 0.32 1.58
C ASN A 114 1.02 0.07 1.92
N THR A 115 0.43 -0.98 1.38
CA THR A 115 -0.94 -1.42 1.74
C THR A 115 -1.03 -1.75 3.24
N SER A 116 -0.08 -2.51 3.76
CA SER A 116 0.00 -2.86 5.19
C SER A 116 0.22 -1.63 6.05
N THR A 117 1.11 -0.73 5.64
CA THR A 117 1.34 0.55 6.34
C THR A 117 0.07 1.40 6.36
N PHE A 118 -0.65 1.50 5.24
CA PHE A 118 -1.92 2.21 5.17
C PHE A 118 -2.96 1.63 6.12
N LEU A 119 -3.14 0.30 6.13
CA LEU A 119 -4.07 -0.38 7.02
C LEU A 119 -3.68 -0.20 8.49
N PHE A 120 -2.39 -0.32 8.80
CA PHE A 120 -1.87 -0.10 10.15
C PHE A 120 -2.11 1.33 10.65
N LEU A 121 -1.82 2.34 9.82
CA LEU A 121 -2.11 3.73 10.15
C LEU A 121 -3.62 3.98 10.28
N LEU A 122 -4.44 3.34 9.45
CA LEU A 122 -5.90 3.43 9.52
C LEU A 122 -6.42 2.89 10.87
N ILE A 123 -5.86 1.78 11.34
CA ILE A 123 -6.14 1.21 12.66
C ILE A 123 -5.76 2.21 13.76
N ILE A 124 -4.53 2.76 13.73
CA ILE A 124 -4.08 3.75 14.71
C ILE A 124 -5.03 4.95 14.74
N TYR A 125 -5.39 5.47 13.56
CA TYR A 125 -6.32 6.59 13.44
C TYR A 125 -7.67 6.30 14.12
N PHE A 126 -8.24 5.12 13.88
CA PHE A 126 -9.51 4.73 14.51
C PHE A 126 -9.39 4.56 16.03
N VAL A 127 -8.30 3.94 16.51
CA VAL A 127 -8.06 3.76 17.96
C VAL A 127 -7.91 5.10 18.67
N GLN A 128 -7.21 6.07 18.06
CA GLN A 128 -7.08 7.41 18.64
C GLN A 128 -8.41 8.16 18.66
N LYS A 129 -9.24 8.00 17.62
CA LYS A 129 -10.52 8.69 17.50
C LYS A 129 -11.64 8.06 18.35
N ASN A 130 -11.60 6.74 18.57
CA ASN A 130 -12.59 5.99 19.31
C ASN A 130 -11.93 4.97 20.26
N ARG A 131 -12.00 5.20 21.58
CA ARG A 131 -11.43 4.29 22.60
C ARG A 131 -12.03 2.88 22.59
N ASN A 132 -13.26 2.69 22.10
CA ASN A 132 -13.91 1.37 22.01
C ASN A 132 -13.46 0.53 20.79
N SER A 133 -12.61 1.07 19.93
CA SER A 133 -12.16 0.39 18.70
C SER A 133 -11.14 -0.72 18.93
N PHE A 134 -10.64 -0.90 20.15
CA PHE A 134 -9.63 -1.91 20.51
C PHE A 134 -10.05 -3.34 20.14
N PHE A 135 -11.35 -3.67 20.19
CA PHE A 135 -11.87 -5.00 19.82
C PHE A 135 -11.82 -5.28 18.31
N TYR A 136 -11.83 -4.26 17.45
CA TYR A 136 -11.70 -4.45 15.99
C TYR A 136 -10.25 -4.65 15.55
N VAL A 137 -9.28 -4.23 16.38
CA VAL A 137 -7.83 -4.34 16.11
C VAL A 137 -7.38 -5.80 16.07
N GLY A 138 -7.89 -6.64 16.98
CA GLY A 138 -7.53 -8.05 17.08
C GLY A 138 -8.00 -8.89 15.90
N ALA A 139 -9.19 -8.61 15.35
CA ALA A 139 -9.74 -9.35 14.22
C ALA A 139 -9.03 -9.03 12.89
N PHE A 140 -8.54 -7.79 12.72
CA PHE A 140 -7.92 -7.35 11.47
C PHE A 140 -6.43 -7.72 11.38
N LEU A 141 -5.72 -7.75 12.51
CA LEU A 141 -4.33 -8.24 12.57
C LEU A 141 -4.20 -9.72 12.20
N PHE A 142 -5.25 -10.52 12.42
CA PHE A 142 -5.27 -11.94 12.03
C PHE A 142 -5.35 -12.15 10.50
N TYR A 143 -5.81 -11.14 9.75
CA TYR A 143 -5.94 -11.19 8.28
C TYR A 143 -4.73 -10.63 7.52
N LEU A 144 -3.80 -9.98 8.23
CA LEU A 144 -2.56 -9.42 7.67
C LEU A 144 -1.36 -10.39 7.78
N CYS A 145 -1.52 -11.53 8.45
CA CYS A 145 -0.51 -12.60 8.59
C CYS A 145 -0.80 -13.78 7.67
#